data_AF-A0AAW3WUI6-F1
#
_entry.id   AF-A0AAW3WUI6-F1
#
_cell.length_a   1.000
_cell.length_b   1.000
_cell.length_c   1.000
_cell.angle_alpha   90.00
_cell.angle_beta   90.00
_cell.angle_gamma   90.00
#
_symmetry.space_group_name_H-M   'P 1'
#
loop_
_entity.id
_entity.type
_entity.pdbx_description
1 polymer ?
#
loop_
_entity_poly.entity_id
_entity_poly.type
_entity_poly.pdbx_seq_one_letter_code
_entity_poly.pdbx_strand_id
1 'polypeptide(L)'
;MQKLFDEYDIEIKPEHTVTAITMYGVTEDAWGYIEQDDNDPAFFSVYRIENGLQVCVGDFSEREDAQTFAQRLCEKYGVGMMYGAGVRGVKC
;
A
#
# COMPACT_ATOMS: atom_id res chain seq x y z
N MET A 1 -19.87 -12.57 16.92
CA MET A 1 -19.49 -11.83 15.71
C MET A 1 -18.95 -10.49 16.17
N GLN A 2 -17.63 -10.38 16.24
CA GLN A 2 -16.93 -9.28 16.88
C GLN A 2 -16.52 -8.30 15.77
N LYS A 3 -17.08 -7.09 15.80
CA LYS A 3 -16.74 -6.05 14.83
C LYS A 3 -15.33 -5.54 15.16
N LEU A 4 -14.39 -5.79 14.25
CA LEU A 4 -13.04 -5.23 14.30
C LEU A 4 -13.13 -3.80 13.73
N PHE A 5 -13.16 -2.81 14.62
CA PHE A 5 -12.96 -1.42 14.27
C PHE A 5 -11.49 -1.09 14.50
N ASP A 6 -10.83 -0.53 13.49
CA ASP A 6 -9.46 -0.02 13.57
C ASP A 6 -9.49 1.52 13.43
N GLU A 7 -8.49 2.19 13.99
CA GLU A 7 -8.33 3.65 14.17
C GLU A 7 -8.31 4.49 12.87
N TYR A 8 -8.40 3.83 11.72
CA TYR A 8 -8.55 4.42 10.39
C TYR A 8 -9.81 3.81 9.75
N ASP A 9 -10.89 4.58 9.78
CA ASP A 9 -12.30 4.27 9.51
C ASP A 9 -12.60 3.70 8.09
N ILE A 10 -11.89 2.65 7.66
CA ILE A 10 -12.13 1.95 6.40
C ILE A 10 -12.91 0.68 6.72
N GLU A 11 -14.22 0.73 6.52
CA GLU A 11 -15.12 -0.41 6.65
C GLU A 11 -14.79 -1.47 5.59
N ILE A 12 -14.03 -2.50 6.00
CA ILE A 12 -13.72 -3.64 5.13
C ILE A 12 -14.97 -4.52 5.10
N LYS A 13 -15.73 -4.45 4.01
CA LYS A 13 -16.88 -5.36 3.87
C LYS A 13 -16.36 -6.79 3.73
N PRO A 14 -17.05 -7.81 4.30
CA PRO A 14 -16.61 -9.21 4.31
C PRO A 14 -16.27 -9.79 2.93
N GLU A 15 -16.81 -9.20 1.85
CA GLU A 15 -16.57 -9.57 0.47
C GLU A 15 -15.26 -9.04 -0.15
N HIS A 16 -14.52 -8.14 0.53
CA HIS A 16 -13.22 -7.66 0.06
C HIS A 16 -12.11 -8.49 0.68
N THR A 17 -11.66 -9.50 -0.04
CA THR A 17 -10.51 -10.30 0.39
C THR A 17 -9.23 -9.54 0.04
N VAL A 18 -8.52 -9.06 1.06
CA VAL A 18 -7.14 -8.58 0.90
C VAL A 18 -6.26 -9.78 0.58
N THR A 19 -5.55 -9.77 -0.54
CA THR A 19 -4.71 -10.90 -0.97
C THR A 19 -3.22 -10.66 -0.77
N ALA A 20 -2.80 -9.40 -0.69
CA ALA A 20 -1.41 -9.01 -0.43
C ALA A 20 -1.30 -7.52 -0.09
N ILE A 21 -0.12 -7.13 0.38
CA ILE A 21 0.31 -5.73 0.51
C ILE A 21 1.46 -5.48 -0.48
N THR A 22 1.52 -4.31 -1.09
CA THR A 22 2.66 -3.87 -1.92
C THR A 22 3.16 -2.53 -1.42
N MET A 23 4.43 -2.24 -1.67
CA MET A 23 5.07 -0.98 -1.34
C MET A 23 5.92 -0.54 -2.53
N TYR A 24 5.81 0.73 -2.91
CA TYR A 24 6.57 1.30 -4.01
C TYR A 24 7.23 2.62 -3.61
N GLY A 25 8.46 2.84 -4.06
CA GLY A 25 9.03 4.18 -4.13
C GLY A 25 8.39 4.95 -5.29
N VAL A 26 7.96 6.18 -5.04
CA VAL A 26 7.21 7.02 -5.97
C VAL A 26 8.04 8.24 -6.34
N THR A 27 8.19 8.48 -7.64
CA THR A 27 8.79 9.68 -8.21
C THR A 27 7.72 10.47 -8.97
N GLU A 28 7.79 11.79 -8.94
CA GLU A 28 6.89 12.66 -9.71
C GLU A 28 7.60 13.14 -10.98
N ASP A 29 6.94 12.99 -12.13
CA ASP A 29 7.39 13.55 -13.40
C ASP A 29 6.31 14.49 -14.00
N ALA A 30 6.59 15.06 -15.19
CA ALA A 30 5.68 15.97 -15.86
C ALA A 30 4.32 15.34 -16.25
N TRP A 31 4.17 14.02 -16.12
CA TRP A 31 2.99 13.24 -16.48
C TRP A 31 2.30 12.59 -15.28
N GLY A 32 2.81 12.79 -14.07
CA GLY A 32 2.21 12.33 -12.82
C GLY A 32 3.18 11.50 -11.96
N TYR A 33 2.62 10.56 -11.19
CA TYR A 33 3.39 9.69 -10.30
C TYR A 33 3.84 8.42 -11.02
N ILE A 34 5.13 8.12 -10.92
CA ILE A 34 5.77 6.91 -11.43
C ILE A 34 6.26 6.11 -10.22
N GLU A 35 5.69 4.92 -10.03
CA GLU A 35 6.11 3.97 -9.00
C GLU A 35 7.30 3.15 -9.53
N GLN A 36 8.44 3.81 -9.72
CA GLN A 36 9.57 3.16 -10.38
C GLN A 36 10.90 3.87 -10.14
N ASP A 37 11.27 4.12 -8.87
CA ASP A 37 12.69 4.13 -8.53
C ASP A 37 12.94 3.85 -7.04
N ASP A 38 13.60 2.73 -6.73
CA ASP A 38 14.08 2.42 -5.38
C ASP A 38 15.40 3.16 -5.04
N ASN A 39 16.00 3.89 -5.99
CA ASN A 39 17.28 4.56 -5.79
C ASN A 39 17.16 5.92 -5.10
N ASP A 40 16.13 6.73 -5.42
CA ASP A 40 15.87 8.04 -4.79
C ASP A 40 14.38 8.47 -4.95
N PRO A 41 13.45 7.78 -4.29
CA PRO A 41 12.03 8.13 -4.39
C PRO A 41 11.69 9.41 -3.63
N ALA A 42 10.74 10.20 -4.14
CA ALA A 42 10.23 11.39 -3.47
C ALA A 42 9.40 11.03 -2.21
N PHE A 43 8.72 9.88 -2.24
CA PHE A 43 8.01 9.27 -1.11
C PHE A 43 7.75 7.79 -1.40
N PHE A 44 7.25 7.06 -0.40
CA PHE A 44 6.88 5.66 -0.49
C PHE A 44 5.38 5.50 -0.30
N SER A 45 4.73 4.75 -1.17
CA SER A 45 3.29 4.46 -1.08
C SER A 45 3.08 2.98 -0.77
N VAL A 46 2.16 2.71 0.14
CA VAL A 46 1.73 1.36 0.52
C VAL A 46 0.34 1.11 -0.02
N TYR A 47 0.17 -0.05 -0.67
CA TYR A 47 -1.10 -0.46 -1.27
C TYR A 47 -1.54 -1.80 -0.69
N ARG A 48 -2.85 -1.95 -0.55
CA ARG A 48 -3.48 -3.26 -0.33
C ARG A 48 -4.04 -3.77 -1.66
N ILE A 49 -3.89 -5.08 -1.90
CA ILE A 49 -4.50 -5.73 -3.06
C ILE A 49 -5.86 -6.27 -2.63
N GLU A 50 -6.93 -5.66 -3.12
CA GLU A 50 -8.32 -6.05 -2.86
C GLU A 50 -8.98 -6.47 -4.15
N ASN A 51 -9.41 -7.73 -4.24
CA ASN A 51 -10.08 -8.27 -5.44
C ASN A 51 -9.28 -8.03 -6.75
N GLY A 52 -7.94 -8.08 -6.67
CA GLY A 52 -7.03 -7.83 -7.79
C GLY A 52 -6.76 -6.36 -8.11
N LEU A 53 -7.30 -5.42 -7.32
CA LEU A 53 -7.07 -3.98 -7.47
C LEU A 53 -6.10 -3.48 -6.39
N GLN A 54 -5.20 -2.57 -6.78
CA GLN A 54 -4.36 -1.84 -5.83
C GLN A 54 -5.14 -0.66 -5.24
N VAL A 55 -5.22 -0.61 -3.92
CA VAL A 55 -5.84 0.49 -3.18
C VAL A 55 -4.75 1.14 -2.32
N CYS A 56 -4.45 2.41 -2.58
CA CYS A 56 -3.50 3.19 -1.79
C CYS A 56 -4.03 3.34 -0.35
N VAL A 57 -3.19 3.04 0.64
CA VAL A 57 -3.57 3.06 2.07
C VAL A 57 -2.62 3.88 2.93
N GLY A 58 -1.55 4.43 2.36
CA GLY A 58 -0.69 5.37 3.05
C GLY A 58 0.52 5.79 2.22
N ASP A 59 0.92 7.05 2.39
CA ASP A 59 2.14 7.63 1.85
C ASP A 59 3.09 8.05 2.97
N PHE A 60 4.38 7.85 2.75
CA PHE A 60 5.43 8.03 3.75
C PHE A 60 6.65 8.71 3.13
N SER A 61 7.25 9.65 3.82
CA SER A 61 8.54 10.22 3.38
C SER A 61 9.70 9.25 3.58
N GLU A 62 9.61 8.39 4.62
CA GLU A 62 10.68 7.48 5.00
C GLU A 62 10.36 6.03 4.63
N ARG A 63 11.37 5.33 4.10
CA ARG A 63 11.24 3.90 3.72
C ARG A 63 10.91 3.02 4.91
N GLU A 64 11.56 3.25 6.04
CA GLU A 64 11.42 2.43 7.25
C GLU A 64 10.00 2.52 7.83
N ASP A 65 9.39 3.71 7.76
CA ASP A 65 8.01 3.93 8.18
C ASP A 65 7.03 3.21 7.26
N ALA A 66 7.21 3.32 5.95
CA ALA A 66 6.41 2.60 4.96
C ALA A 66 6.52 1.08 5.13
N GLN A 67 7.73 0.56 5.36
CA GLN A 67 7.96 -0.86 5.61
C GLN A 67 7.30 -1.33 6.91
N THR A 68 7.45 -0.57 7.99
CA THR A 68 6.82 -0.88 9.27
C THR A 68 5.30 -0.91 9.14
N PHE A 69 4.73 0.06 8.43
CA PHE A 69 3.30 0.11 8.15
C PHE A 69 2.84 -1.07 7.29
N ALA A 70 3.55 -1.38 6.20
CA ALA A 70 3.25 -2.51 5.33
C ALA A 70 3.31 -3.86 6.07
N GLN A 71 4.29 -4.04 6.96
CA GLN A 71 4.41 -5.24 7.81
C GLN A 71 3.22 -5.37 8.77
N ARG A 72 2.81 -4.28 9.42
CA ARG A 72 1.60 -4.29 10.28
C ARG A 72 0.35 -4.68 9.50
N LEU A 73 0.21 -4.22 8.27
CA LEU A 73 -0.91 -4.63 7.40
C LEU A 73 -0.81 -6.11 7.01
N CYS A 74 0.37 -6.62 6.71
CA CYS A 74 0.59 -8.04 6.44
C CYS A 74 0.16 -8.91 7.63
N GLU A 75 0.57 -8.55 8.84
CA GLU A 75 0.18 -9.23 10.09
C GLU A 75 -1.34 -9.14 10.32
N LYS A 76 -1.92 -7.94 10.13
CA LYS A 76 -3.35 -7.69 10.31
C LYS A 76 -4.22 -8.56 9.39
N TYR A 77 -3.83 -8.73 8.13
CA TYR A 77 -4.61 -9.49 7.15
C TYR A 77 -4.16 -10.94 6.96
N GLY A 78 -3.05 -11.36 7.59
CA GLY A 78 -2.49 -12.69 7.39
C GLY A 78 -1.99 -12.93 5.96
N VAL A 79 -1.48 -11.88 5.30
CA VAL A 79 -1.00 -11.91 3.91
C VAL A 79 0.49 -11.59 3.82
N GLY A 80 1.10 -11.87 2.67
CA GLY A 80 2.49 -11.50 2.39
C GLY A 80 2.62 -10.16 1.68
N MET A 81 3.86 -9.64 1.68
CA MET A 81 4.24 -8.57 0.75
C MET A 81 4.46 -9.15 -0.65
N MET A 82 3.89 -8.49 -1.66
CA MET A 82 4.22 -8.71 -3.06
C MET A 82 5.12 -7.58 -3.57
N TYR A 83 6.15 -7.94 -4.32
CA TYR A 83 6.99 -7.02 -5.05
C TYR A 83 6.68 -7.19 -6.54
N GLY A 84 5.97 -6.23 -7.12
CA GLY A 84 5.53 -6.27 -8.52
C GLY A 84 6.39 -5.39 -9.44
N ALA A 85 6.32 -5.65 -10.76
CA ALA A 85 6.85 -4.72 -11.76
C ALA A 85 6.07 -3.39 -11.69
N GLY A 86 6.78 -2.26 -11.62
CA GLY A 86 6.24 -0.93 -11.31
C GLY A 86 4.97 -0.55 -12.07
N VAL A 87 4.09 0.17 -11.39
CA VAL A 87 2.76 0.56 -11.90
C VAL A 87 2.69 2.09 -11.97
N ARG A 88 1.77 2.64 -12.78
CA ARG A 88 1.44 4.07 -12.66
C ARG A 88 0.36 4.20 -11.59
N GLY A 89 0.74 4.80 -10.46
CA GLY A 89 -0.12 5.01 -9.32
C GLY A 89 -0.79 6.38 -9.32
N VAL A 90 -1.85 6.49 -8.53
CA VAL A 90 -2.36 7.78 -8.05
C VAL A 90 -2.00 7.87 -6.57
N LYS A 91 -1.49 9.03 -6.17
CA LYS A 91 -1.15 9.33 -4.78
C LYS A 91 -2.39 9.21 -3.87
N CYS A 92 -2.18 8.79 -2.62
CA CYS A 92 -3.11 9.06 -1.53
C CYS A 92 -3.17 10.59 -1.22
#